data_AF-A0A7C4SDZ9-F1
#
_entry.id   AF-A0A7C4SDZ9-F1
#
_cell.length_a   1.000
_cell.length_b   1.000
_cell.length_c   1.000
_cell.angle_alpha   90.00
_cell.angle_beta   90.00
_cell.angle_gamma   90.00
#
_symmetry.space_group_name_H-M   'P 1'
#
loop_
_entity.id
_entity.type
_entity.pdbx_description
1 polymer ?
#
loop_
_entity_poly.entity_id
_entity_poly.type
_entity_poly.pdbx_seq_one_letter_code
_entity_poly.pdbx_strand_id
1 'polypeptide(L)'
;MERQRPRAVSFVVRIWLEETQSEGRLRGEIANLRSGETRPFANEIHLLRCLWTWIRQAGSRRSIPFIYEEEPMSELTARDVIMRMPEAFQPDKAQGVNATIQYSLTGEGGGDWYIVIAEGTCSVHEGKAEKADVTLTMDAQDFVDIATGKLDAMKAFMSGKLKVSGNMMLATRLTSFFRMG
;
A
#
# COMPACT_ATOMS: atom_id res chain seq x y z
N MET A 1 21.27 25.61 38.54
CA MET A 1 21.50 24.45 37.65
C MET A 1 21.27 24.90 36.21
N GLU A 2 22.35 25.18 35.50
CA GLU A 2 22.36 25.59 34.08
C GLU A 2 21.81 24.42 33.22
N ARG A 3 20.72 24.61 32.47
CA ARG A 3 20.25 23.62 31.50
C ARG A 3 21.23 23.59 30.32
N GLN A 4 22.00 22.50 30.17
CA GLN A 4 22.82 22.29 28.98
C GLN A 4 21.93 22.29 27.72
N ARG A 5 22.22 23.18 26.77
CA ARG A 5 21.54 23.23 25.47
C ARG A 5 21.80 21.93 24.69
N PRO A 6 20.81 21.39 23.96
CA PRO A 6 21.01 20.21 23.11
C PRO A 6 22.11 20.48 22.07
N ARG A 7 23.01 19.51 21.91
CA ARG A 7 24.10 19.60 20.92
C ARG A 7 23.53 19.34 19.53
N ALA A 8 23.43 20.38 18.71
CA ALA A 8 23.05 20.25 17.31
C ALA A 8 24.11 19.43 16.53
N VAL A 9 23.64 18.60 15.61
CA VAL A 9 24.47 17.90 14.62
C VAL A 9 24.08 18.46 13.26
N SER A 10 25.08 18.90 12.49
CA SER A 10 24.88 19.57 11.20
C SER A 10 25.40 18.68 10.07
N PHE A 11 24.67 18.67 8.96
CA PHE A 11 24.99 17.87 7.79
C PHE A 11 24.91 18.75 6.54
N VAL A 12 25.68 18.38 5.51
CA VAL A 12 25.52 18.91 4.15
C VAL A 12 25.11 17.75 3.26
N VAL A 13 24.04 17.97 2.49
CA VAL A 13 23.54 17.02 1.49
C VAL A 13 23.82 17.62 0.11
N ARG A 14 24.50 16.85 -0.74
CA ARG A 14 24.67 17.18 -2.16
C ARG A 14 23.84 16.22 -2.97
N ILE A 15 23.00 16.76 -3.84
CA ILE A 15 22.05 15.99 -4.66
C ILE A 15 22.32 16.32 -6.13
N TRP A 16 22.31 15.28 -6.97
CA TRP A 16 22.32 15.43 -8.41
C TRP A 16 21.40 14.38 -9.05
N LEU A 17 20.93 14.69 -10.26
CA LEU A 17 20.16 13.76 -11.07
C LEU A 17 21.11 13.06 -12.03
N GLU A 18 21.06 11.74 -12.04
CA GLU A 18 21.75 10.93 -13.03
C GLU A 18 20.71 10.50 -14.07
N GLU A 19 20.86 10.99 -15.29
CA GLU A 19 19.97 10.66 -16.41
C GLU A 19 20.48 9.37 -17.07
N THR A 20 19.66 8.32 -17.01
CA THR A 20 19.87 7.09 -17.78
C THR A 20 18.85 7.03 -18.91
N GLN A 21 19.14 6.29 -20.00
CA GLN A 21 18.38 6.33 -21.27
C GLN A 21 16.85 6.11 -21.16
N SER A 22 16.32 5.73 -20.00
CA SER A 22 14.88 5.55 -19.78
C SER A 22 14.32 6.24 -18.53
N GLU A 23 15.12 6.65 -17.54
CA GLU A 23 14.63 7.28 -16.29
C GLU A 23 15.71 8.14 -15.60
N GLY A 24 15.29 9.27 -15.00
CA GLY A 24 16.13 10.09 -14.12
C GLY A 24 16.17 9.52 -12.71
N ARG A 25 17.36 9.24 -12.17
CA ARG A 25 17.55 8.70 -10.82
C ARG A 25 18.19 9.72 -9.90
N LEU A 26 17.59 9.87 -8.71
CA LEU A 26 18.14 10.71 -7.66
C LEU A 26 19.39 10.05 -7.06
N ARG A 27 20.49 10.81 -7.01
CA ARG A 27 21.76 10.42 -6.43
C ARG A 27 22.26 11.53 -5.53
N GLY A 28 23.11 11.16 -4.58
CA GLY A 28 23.75 12.17 -3.78
C GLY A 28 24.72 11.60 -2.78
N GLU A 29 25.30 12.51 -2.00
CA GLU A 29 26.10 12.18 -0.83
C GLU A 29 25.69 13.05 0.35
N ILE A 30 25.83 12.49 1.54
CA ILE A 30 25.67 13.21 2.79
C ILE A 30 27.00 13.25 3.55
N ALA A 31 27.38 14.43 4.00
CA ALA A 31 28.56 14.66 4.83
C ALA A 31 28.17 15.11 6.24
N ASN A 32 28.72 14.45 7.25
CA ASN A 32 28.64 14.92 8.63
C ASN A 32 29.68 16.01 8.87
N LEU A 33 29.23 17.24 9.17
CA LEU A 33 30.14 18.37 9.31
C LEU A 33 31.04 18.30 10.56
N ARG A 34 30.73 17.41 11.51
CA ARG A 34 31.56 17.19 12.70
C ARG A 34 32.60 16.11 12.48
N SER A 35 32.22 14.95 11.94
CA SER A 35 33.15 13.82 11.77
C SER A 35 33.90 13.85 10.45
N GLY A 36 33.46 14.63 9.47
CA GLY A 36 33.99 14.62 8.11
C GLY A 36 33.65 13.35 7.32
N GLU A 37 32.87 12.44 7.91
CA GLU A 37 32.43 11.21 7.25
C GLU A 37 31.41 11.52 6.15
N THR A 38 31.56 10.87 5.00
CA THR A 38 30.69 11.02 3.82
C THR A 38 30.09 9.68 3.43
N ARG A 39 28.80 9.66 3.09
CA ARG A 39 28.10 8.46 2.62
C ARG A 39 27.30 8.74 1.36
N PRO A 40 27.41 7.89 0.32
CA PRO A 40 26.55 8.01 -0.86
C PRO A 40 25.14 7.49 -0.57
N PHE A 41 24.14 8.00 -1.29
CA PHE A 41 22.78 7.49 -1.28
C PHE A 41 22.18 7.43 -2.70
N ALA A 42 21.19 6.54 -2.87
CA ALA A 42 20.67 6.15 -4.19
C ALA A 42 19.19 6.51 -4.40
N ASN A 43 18.50 6.99 -3.37
CA ASN A 43 17.12 7.49 -3.41
C ASN A 43 16.81 8.18 -2.07
N GLU A 44 15.63 8.79 -1.93
CA GLU A 44 15.24 9.50 -0.70
C GLU A 44 15.20 8.55 0.53
N ILE A 45 14.79 7.30 0.34
CA ILE A 45 14.70 6.31 1.42
C ILE A 45 16.10 5.97 1.95
N HIS A 46 17.09 5.84 1.07
CA HIS A 46 18.47 5.60 1.45
C HIS A 46 19.08 6.83 2.15
N LEU A 47 18.77 8.05 1.70
CA LEU A 47 19.18 9.29 2.36
C LEU A 47 18.68 9.36 3.81
N LEU A 48 17.39 9.08 4.03
CA LEU A 48 16.77 9.09 5.36
C LEU A 48 17.40 8.06 6.29
N ARG A 49 17.72 6.85 5.78
CA ARG A 49 18.46 5.82 6.55
C ARG A 49 19.86 6.28 6.95
N CYS A 50 20.63 6.89 6.04
CA CYS A 50 21.97 7.38 6.34
C CYS A 50 21.94 8.46 7.44
N LEU A 51 21.07 9.46 7.29
CA LEU A 51 20.84 10.52 8.30
C LEU A 51 20.54 9.93 9.68
N TRP A 52 19.64 8.95 9.72
CA TRP A 52 19.16 8.39 10.98
C TRP A 52 20.22 7.55 11.72
N THR A 53 21.11 6.85 10.99
CA THR A 53 22.22 6.10 11.60
C THR A 53 23.23 7.00 12.32
N TRP A 54 23.55 8.16 11.78
CA TRP A 54 24.48 9.11 12.43
C TRP A 54 23.85 9.86 13.58
N ILE A 55 22.56 10.18 13.50
CA ILE A 55 21.82 10.80 14.62
C ILE A 55 21.82 9.84 15.84
N ARG A 56 21.65 8.53 15.62
CA ARG A 56 21.75 7.52 16.68
C ARG A 56 23.17 7.35 17.24
N GLN A 57 24.21 7.44 16.41
CA GLN A 57 25.60 7.30 16.86
C GLN A 57 26.13 8.54 17.61
N ALA A 58 25.62 9.74 17.32
CA ALA A 58 26.04 10.98 17.96
C ALA A 58 25.46 11.20 19.38
N GLY A 59 24.46 10.40 19.80
CA GLY A 59 23.76 10.53 21.08
C GLY A 59 24.01 9.34 22.02
N SER A 60 24.99 9.48 22.93
CA SER A 60 25.24 8.51 24.01
C SER A 60 23.99 8.29 24.89
N ARG A 61 23.68 6.99 25.09
CA ARG A 61 22.89 6.36 26.16
C ARG A 61 22.07 7.31 27.05
N ARG A 62 20.88 7.66 26.59
CA ARG A 62 19.66 7.74 27.42
C ARG A 62 18.51 7.36 26.51
N SER A 63 17.77 6.34 26.90
CA SER A 63 16.51 5.93 26.29
C SER A 63 15.50 7.06 26.42
N ILE A 64 15.53 7.97 25.46
CA ILE A 64 14.40 8.85 25.21
C ILE A 64 13.42 7.99 24.40
N PRO A 65 12.19 7.75 24.86
CA PRO A 65 11.16 7.24 23.96
C PRO A 65 10.89 8.38 22.99
N PHE A 66 11.65 8.39 21.90
CA PHE A 66 11.30 9.17 20.73
C PHE A 66 10.00 8.55 20.25
N ILE A 67 8.89 9.26 20.44
CA ILE A 67 7.60 8.92 19.87
C ILE A 67 7.81 9.08 18.35
N TYR A 68 8.25 8.01 17.71
CA TYR A 68 7.77 7.71 16.38
C TYR A 68 6.26 7.52 16.58
N GLU A 69 5.45 8.47 16.12
CA GLU A 69 4.35 7.99 15.31
C GLU A 69 5.07 7.34 14.13
N GLU A 70 5.26 6.02 14.22
CA GLU A 70 5.46 5.24 13.02
C GLU A 70 4.22 5.59 12.20
N GLU A 71 4.34 6.50 11.22
CA GLU A 71 3.48 6.42 10.05
C GLU A 71 3.67 4.97 9.61
N PRO A 72 2.71 4.08 9.90
CA PRO A 72 2.92 2.66 9.68
C PRO A 72 3.29 2.54 8.20
N MET A 73 4.34 1.78 7.88
CA MET A 73 4.69 1.49 6.49
C MET A 73 3.40 1.24 5.73
N SER A 74 3.02 2.20 4.88
CA SER A 74 1.67 2.36 4.30
C SER A 74 0.81 1.12 4.49
N GLU A 75 -0.04 1.10 5.52
CA GLU A 75 -1.06 0.05 5.59
C GLU A 75 -1.80 0.08 4.26
N LEU A 76 -1.74 -1.03 3.52
CA LEU A 76 -2.39 -1.12 2.21
C LEU A 76 -3.87 -0.82 2.42
N THR A 77 -4.33 0.31 1.90
CA THR A 77 -5.73 0.70 2.09
C THR A 77 -6.61 -0.12 1.15
N ALA A 78 -7.89 -0.25 1.50
CA ALA A 78 -8.86 -0.88 0.61
C ALA A 78 -8.91 -0.19 -0.77
N ARG A 79 -8.72 1.14 -0.81
CA ARG A 79 -8.60 1.91 -2.04
C ARG A 79 -7.40 1.47 -2.87
N ASP A 80 -6.23 1.37 -2.25
CA ASP A 80 -5.00 0.96 -2.96
C ASP A 80 -5.14 -0.46 -3.53
N VAL A 81 -5.74 -1.36 -2.75
CA VAL A 81 -5.99 -2.74 -3.18
C VAL A 81 -6.97 -2.77 -4.36
N ILE A 82 -8.13 -2.11 -4.25
CA ILE A 82 -9.17 -2.22 -5.28
C ILE A 82 -8.72 -1.60 -6.60
N MET A 83 -7.97 -0.49 -6.54
CA MET A 83 -7.42 0.15 -7.74
C MET A 83 -6.38 -0.72 -8.47
N ARG A 84 -5.78 -1.69 -7.78
CA ARG A 84 -4.80 -2.63 -8.35
C ARG A 84 -5.42 -3.94 -8.83
N MET A 85 -6.72 -4.16 -8.62
CA MET A 85 -7.43 -5.35 -9.10
C MET A 85 -7.30 -5.58 -10.63
N PRO A 86 -7.26 -4.56 -11.50
CA PRO A 86 -7.00 -4.76 -12.93
C PRO A 86 -5.63 -5.39 -13.21
N GLU A 87 -4.60 -5.09 -12.41
CA GLU A 87 -3.26 -5.69 -12.55
C GLU A 87 -3.26 -7.17 -12.16
N ALA A 88 -4.09 -7.54 -11.19
CA ALA A 88 -4.25 -8.91 -10.72
C ALA A 88 -5.19 -9.76 -11.58
N PHE A 89 -5.89 -9.15 -12.55
CA PHE A 89 -6.91 -9.82 -13.36
C PHE A 89 -6.30 -10.80 -14.38
N GLN A 90 -6.89 -11.99 -14.44
CA GLN A 90 -6.50 -13.07 -15.34
C GLN A 90 -7.55 -13.23 -16.46
N PRO A 91 -7.34 -12.61 -17.64
CA PRO A 91 -8.32 -12.63 -18.73
C PRO A 91 -8.64 -14.05 -19.20
N ASP A 92 -7.66 -14.96 -19.18
CA ASP A 92 -7.83 -16.37 -19.55
C ASP A 92 -8.81 -17.12 -18.64
N LYS A 93 -8.95 -16.70 -17.38
CA LYS A 93 -9.87 -17.29 -16.40
C LYS A 93 -11.29 -16.70 -16.49
N ALA A 94 -11.41 -15.52 -17.10
CA ALA A 94 -12.65 -14.75 -17.21
C ALA A 94 -13.22 -14.72 -18.64
N GLN A 95 -12.80 -15.63 -19.52
CA GLN A 95 -13.32 -15.71 -20.89
C GLN A 95 -14.85 -15.87 -20.89
N GLY A 96 -15.53 -15.05 -21.69
CA GLY A 96 -16.98 -15.04 -21.82
C GLY A 96 -17.74 -14.46 -20.61
N VAL A 97 -17.04 -13.84 -19.65
CA VAL A 97 -17.66 -13.18 -18.51
C VAL A 97 -17.85 -11.70 -18.80
N ASN A 98 -19.10 -11.26 -18.77
CA ASN A 98 -19.48 -9.85 -18.73
C ASN A 98 -20.27 -9.63 -17.44
N ALA A 99 -19.68 -8.92 -16.48
CA ALA A 99 -20.27 -8.78 -15.16
C ALA A 99 -19.84 -7.49 -14.47
N THR A 100 -20.76 -6.92 -13.69
CA THR A 100 -20.51 -5.82 -12.77
C THR A 100 -20.54 -6.32 -11.33
N ILE A 101 -19.42 -6.19 -10.62
CA ILE A 101 -19.27 -6.58 -9.23
C ILE A 101 -19.20 -5.31 -8.36
N GLN A 102 -20.18 -5.13 -7.48
CA GLN A 102 -20.15 -4.08 -6.48
C GLN A 102 -19.36 -4.54 -5.24
N TYR A 103 -18.47 -3.69 -4.77
CA TYR A 103 -17.82 -3.76 -3.47
C TYR A 103 -18.39 -2.66 -2.58
N SER A 104 -19.03 -3.03 -1.48
CA SER A 104 -19.48 -2.10 -0.45
C SER A 104 -18.67 -2.40 0.81
N LEU A 105 -17.60 -1.62 0.98
CA LEU A 105 -16.63 -1.81 2.05
C LEU A 105 -16.99 -0.92 3.22
N THR A 106 -17.27 -1.51 4.37
CA THR A 106 -17.62 -0.79 5.60
C THR A 106 -16.38 -0.56 6.46
N GLY A 107 -16.52 0.25 7.52
CA GLY A 107 -15.44 0.49 8.48
C GLY A 107 -14.52 1.64 8.08
N GLU A 108 -13.39 1.75 8.77
CA GLU A 108 -12.39 2.79 8.52
C GLU A 108 -11.67 2.55 7.19
N GLY A 109 -11.51 3.59 6.37
CA GLY A 109 -10.99 3.44 5.01
C GLY A 109 -11.92 2.71 4.03
N GLY A 110 -13.16 2.44 4.44
CA GLY A 110 -14.21 1.87 3.60
C GLY A 110 -14.79 2.87 2.59
N GLY A 111 -15.60 2.34 1.69
CA GLY A 111 -16.19 3.06 0.58
C GLY A 111 -16.91 2.10 -0.38
N ASP A 112 -17.57 2.68 -1.37
CA ASP A 112 -18.22 1.91 -2.42
C ASP A 112 -17.38 2.01 -3.69
N TRP A 113 -17.17 0.87 -4.33
CA TRP A 113 -16.51 0.76 -5.63
C TRP A 113 -17.19 -0.33 -6.44
N TYR A 114 -17.05 -0.30 -7.76
CA TYR A 114 -17.47 -1.41 -8.59
C TYR A 114 -16.44 -1.75 -9.66
N ILE A 115 -16.38 -3.03 -9.97
CA ILE A 115 -15.52 -3.58 -11.01
C ILE A 115 -16.41 -4.03 -12.16
N VAL A 116 -16.08 -3.59 -13.36
CA VAL A 116 -16.70 -4.08 -14.59
C VAL A 116 -15.71 -4.98 -15.29
N ILE A 117 -16.07 -6.25 -15.43
CA ILE A 117 -15.38 -7.22 -16.27
C ILE A 117 -16.17 -7.31 -17.57
N ALA A 118 -15.55 -6.93 -18.68
CA ALA A 118 -16.17 -7.04 -19.99
C ALA A 118 -15.09 -7.28 -21.06
N GLU A 119 -15.37 -8.16 -22.01
CA GLU A 119 -14.49 -8.40 -23.17
C GLU A 119 -13.03 -8.75 -22.80
N GLY A 120 -12.84 -9.43 -21.66
CA GLY A 120 -11.50 -9.78 -21.16
C GLY A 120 -10.73 -8.59 -20.57
N THR A 121 -11.40 -7.48 -20.29
CA THR A 121 -10.86 -6.32 -19.56
C THR A 121 -11.49 -6.20 -18.19
N CYS A 122 -10.77 -5.57 -17.26
CA CYS A 122 -11.22 -5.29 -15.90
C CYS A 122 -11.03 -3.80 -15.65
N SER A 123 -12.10 -3.10 -15.29
CA SER A 123 -12.07 -1.67 -14.96
C SER A 123 -12.68 -1.42 -13.58
N VAL A 124 -12.08 -0.50 -12.83
CA VAL A 124 -12.49 -0.13 -11.47
C VAL A 124 -13.07 1.27 -11.49
N HIS A 125 -14.16 1.46 -10.77
CA HIS A 125 -14.86 2.74 -10.67
C HIS A 125 -15.20 3.01 -9.21
N GLU A 126 -15.11 4.27 -8.80
CA GLU A 126 -15.53 4.71 -7.46
C GLU A 126 -17.05 4.92 -7.43
N GLY A 127 -17.67 4.59 -6.29
CA GLY A 127 -19.10 4.73 -6.04
C GLY A 127 -19.90 3.43 -6.21
N LYS A 128 -21.22 3.60 -6.38
CA LYS A 128 -22.16 2.49 -6.55
C LYS A 128 -22.53 2.31 -8.02
N ALA A 129 -22.46 1.09 -8.51
CA ALA A 129 -23.01 0.72 -9.80
C ALA A 129 -24.53 0.89 -9.80
N GLU A 130 -25.09 1.38 -10.90
CA GLU A 130 -26.55 1.43 -11.09
C GLU A 130 -27.18 0.02 -11.08
N LYS A 131 -26.44 -0.95 -11.61
CA LYS A 131 -26.82 -2.36 -11.63
C LYS A 131 -25.59 -3.24 -11.41
N ALA A 132 -25.64 -4.06 -10.36
CA ALA A 132 -24.60 -5.03 -10.07
C ALA A 132 -25.14 -6.45 -10.20
N ASP A 133 -24.36 -7.34 -10.83
CA ASP A 133 -24.67 -8.78 -10.91
C ASP A 133 -24.36 -9.49 -9.59
N VAL A 134 -23.35 -9.00 -8.88
CA VAL A 134 -22.94 -9.45 -7.55
C VAL A 134 -22.60 -8.24 -6.70
N THR A 135 -23.04 -8.24 -5.45
CA THR A 135 -22.60 -7.27 -4.44
C THR A 135 -21.92 -8.00 -3.30
N LEU A 136 -20.69 -7.58 -3.01
CA LEU A 136 -19.86 -8.04 -1.91
C LEU A 136 -19.83 -6.97 -0.82
N THR A 137 -20.28 -7.32 0.38
CA THR A 137 -20.25 -6.42 1.54
C THR A 137 -19.36 -7.02 2.61
N MET A 138 -18.34 -6.27 3.03
CA MET A 138 -17.40 -6.67 4.08
C MET A 138 -16.71 -5.44 4.68
N ASP A 139 -15.94 -5.62 5.75
CA ASP A 139 -15.08 -4.55 6.27
C ASP A 139 -13.90 -4.29 5.33
N ALA A 140 -13.45 -3.03 5.25
CA ALA A 140 -12.31 -2.62 4.43
C ALA A 140 -11.04 -3.42 4.77
N GLN A 141 -10.81 -3.72 6.05
CA GLN A 141 -9.66 -4.50 6.49
C GLN A 141 -9.77 -5.97 6.08
N ASP A 142 -10.95 -6.57 6.22
CA ASP A 142 -11.20 -7.95 5.77
C ASP A 142 -11.02 -8.07 4.25
N PHE A 143 -11.40 -7.04 3.47
CA PHE A 143 -11.14 -7.00 2.03
C PHE A 143 -9.64 -6.98 1.70
N VAL A 144 -8.86 -6.14 2.39
CA VAL A 144 -7.40 -6.08 2.22
C VAL A 144 -6.78 -7.43 2.57
N ASP A 145 -7.22 -8.05 3.66
CA ASP A 145 -6.72 -9.36 4.08
C ASP A 145 -7.08 -10.46 3.08
N ILE A 146 -8.27 -10.40 2.46
CA ILE A 146 -8.66 -11.33 1.40
C ILE A 146 -7.82 -11.14 0.14
N ALA A 147 -7.67 -9.89 -0.31
CA ALA A 147 -6.92 -9.59 -1.53
C ALA A 147 -5.43 -9.93 -1.40
N THR A 148 -4.86 -9.77 -0.20
CA THR A 148 -3.47 -10.14 0.12
C THR A 148 -3.30 -11.62 0.51
N GLY A 149 -4.38 -12.41 0.51
CA GLY A 149 -4.36 -13.83 0.84
C GLY A 149 -4.15 -14.16 2.33
N LYS A 150 -4.17 -13.16 3.22
CA LYS A 150 -4.13 -13.36 4.67
C LYS A 150 -5.42 -13.97 5.21
N LEU A 151 -6.55 -13.65 4.60
CA LEU A 151 -7.87 -14.19 4.91
C LEU A 151 -8.43 -14.95 3.71
N ASP A 152 -8.88 -16.17 3.93
CA ASP A 152 -9.56 -16.93 2.88
C ASP A 152 -11.00 -16.42 2.68
N ALA A 153 -11.37 -16.13 1.43
CA ALA A 153 -12.68 -15.58 1.09
C ALA A 153 -13.85 -16.50 1.48
N MET A 154 -13.68 -17.83 1.37
CA MET A 154 -14.72 -18.79 1.76
C MET A 154 -14.89 -18.80 3.28
N LYS A 155 -13.80 -18.73 4.06
CA LYS A 155 -13.86 -18.57 5.52
C LYS A 155 -14.52 -17.24 5.93
N ALA A 156 -14.19 -16.15 5.25
CA ALA A 156 -14.82 -14.85 5.48
C ALA A 156 -16.34 -14.92 5.23
N PHE A 157 -16.76 -15.63 4.18
CA PHE A 157 -18.19 -15.83 3.89
C PHE A 157 -18.89 -16.69 4.96
N MET A 158 -18.30 -17.84 5.30
CA MET A 158 -18.88 -18.75 6.31
C MET A 158 -18.96 -18.12 7.70
N SER A 159 -18.03 -17.23 8.04
CA SER A 159 -18.03 -16.50 9.32
C SER A 159 -18.97 -15.28 9.33
N GLY A 160 -19.58 -14.93 8.19
CA GLY A 160 -20.47 -13.78 8.04
C GLY A 160 -19.76 -12.43 7.88
N LYS A 161 -18.43 -12.41 7.82
CA LYS A 161 -17.61 -11.22 7.55
C LYS A 161 -17.76 -10.72 6.12
N LEU A 162 -17.85 -11.66 5.17
CA LEU A 162 -18.19 -11.41 3.78
C LEU A 162 -19.66 -11.78 3.56
N LYS A 163 -20.45 -10.82 3.11
CA LYS A 163 -21.82 -11.05 2.63
C LYS A 163 -21.84 -10.93 1.12
N VAL A 164 -22.51 -11.87 0.48
CA VAL A 164 -22.67 -11.89 -0.98
C VAL A 164 -24.16 -11.80 -1.28
N SER A 165 -24.53 -10.95 -2.24
CA SER A 165 -25.87 -10.90 -2.81
C SER A 165 -25.80 -10.86 -4.34
N GLY A 166 -26.85 -11.33 -5.02
CA GLY A 166 -26.87 -11.48 -6.48
C GLY A 166 -26.48 -12.88 -6.94
N ASN A 167 -25.70 -12.96 -8.02
CA ASN A 167 -25.32 -14.24 -8.64
C ASN A 167 -24.22 -14.98 -7.85
N MET A 168 -24.62 -15.96 -7.04
CA MET A 168 -23.68 -16.75 -6.22
C MET A 168 -22.64 -17.52 -7.04
N MET A 169 -23.02 -18.02 -8.23
CA MET A 169 -22.09 -18.77 -9.08
C MET A 169 -20.96 -17.86 -9.59
N LEU A 170 -21.31 -16.62 -9.95
CA LEU A 170 -20.34 -15.60 -10.35
C LEU A 170 -19.43 -15.22 -9.18
N ALA A 171 -19.98 -15.06 -7.97
CA ALA A 171 -19.20 -14.75 -6.77
C ALA A 171 -18.15 -15.83 -6.46
N THR A 172 -18.51 -17.11 -6.55
CA THR A 172 -17.56 -18.21 -6.34
C THR A 172 -16.48 -18.25 -7.42
N ARG A 173 -16.80 -17.92 -8.67
CA ARG A 173 -15.81 -17.86 -9.76
C ARG A 173 -14.89 -16.66 -9.68
N LEU A 174 -15.33 -15.57 -9.05
CA LEU A 174 -14.59 -14.31 -8.94
C LEU A 174 -13.17 -14.52 -8.38
N THR A 175 -13.03 -15.37 -7.36
CA THR A 175 -11.72 -15.69 -6.75
C THR A 175 -10.74 -16.31 -7.72
N SER A 176 -11.21 -16.97 -8.78
CA SER A 176 -10.37 -17.54 -9.83
C SER A 176 -9.96 -16.54 -10.91
N PHE A 177 -10.63 -15.39 -11.01
CA PHE A 177 -10.33 -14.36 -12.00
C PHE A 177 -9.17 -13.47 -11.57
N PHE A 178 -8.83 -13.43 -10.29
CA PHE A 178 -7.77 -12.59 -9.76
C PHE A 178 -6.65 -13.45 -9.20
N ARG A 179 -5.40 -13.05 -9.47
CA ARG A 179 -4.24 -13.62 -8.79
C ARG A 179 -4.13 -12.96 -7.41
N MET A 180 -4.63 -13.64 -6.39
CA MET A 180 -4.45 -13.21 -4.99
C MET A 180 -3.07 -13.70 -4.50
N GLY A 181 -2.19 -12.78 -4.10
CA GLY A 181 -0.83 -13.08 -3.64
C GLY A 181 0.19 -12.00 -3.95
#